data_AF-A0A9P0CUL9-F1
#
_entry.id   AF-A0A9P0CUL9-F1
#
_cell.length_a   1.000
_cell.length_b   1.000
_cell.length_c   1.000
_cell.angle_alpha   90.00
_cell.angle_beta   90.00
_cell.angle_gamma   90.00
#
_symmetry.space_group_name_H-M   'P 1'
#
loop_
_entity.id
_entity.type
_entity.pdbx_description
1 polymer ?
#
loop_
_entity_poly.entity_id
_entity_poly.type
_entity_poly.pdbx_seq_one_letter_code
_entity_poly.pdbx_strand_id
1 'polypeptide(L)'
;MENSSLNKAHQQQRRAEALLRQRKFDDCIECHRQAVELLEDACNLTENVRSLESLRLQKNYHLKQIDMVKLKIAQTKIDNYRKTVQLQKRKISLPSSEADTEEGLGATIYRTIEVHDSLIDYLGKRGGSDNDSVKSYSTSDNEEKLEKETAQIIGNKHPKDDSQIIEELKVLSGQLRDSVKCLLLQLDDRNREIEKLRATIRVLEGEKQKARQAKNNSSLKVVTDSSGGTSPYIFSPCSELSPDVVNDSRSLPPLAPLEMPNFDFLSFIKSNSTNNNNTENSQ
;
A
#
# COMPACT_ATOMS: atom_id res chain seq x y z
N MET A 1 13.42 7.90 45.34
CA MET A 1 12.30 7.11 44.75
C MET A 1 12.21 7.23 43.22
N GLU A 2 12.97 8.12 42.56
CA GLU A 2 12.79 8.40 41.13
C GLU A 2 13.33 7.33 40.15
N ASN A 3 14.14 6.38 40.63
CA ASN A 3 14.81 5.37 39.79
C ASN A 3 14.20 3.95 39.88
N SER A 4 12.98 3.80 40.41
CA SER A 4 12.32 2.49 40.46
C SER A 4 12.04 1.97 39.04
N SER A 5 12.32 0.68 38.80
CA SER A 5 12.10 0.00 37.51
C SER A 5 10.66 0.18 37.02
N LEU A 6 9.70 0.17 37.95
CA LEU A 6 8.28 0.43 37.66
C LEU A 6 8.02 1.85 37.13
N ASN A 7 8.68 2.87 37.67
CA ASN A 7 8.51 4.26 37.20
C ASN A 7 9.03 4.42 35.77
N LYS A 8 10.18 3.81 35.47
CA LYS A 8 10.74 3.78 34.12
C LYS A 8 9.81 3.06 33.14
N ALA A 9 9.16 1.96 33.56
CA ALA A 9 8.18 1.26 32.72
C ALA A 9 7.00 2.17 32.33
N HIS A 10 6.44 2.92 33.29
CA HIS A 10 5.37 3.88 33.00
C HIS A 10 5.83 5.06 32.13
N GLN A 11 7.08 5.51 32.26
CA GLN A 11 7.65 6.51 31.35
C GLN A 11 7.71 5.97 29.91
N GLN A 12 8.14 4.72 29.73
CA GLN A 12 8.17 4.06 28.43
C GLN A 12 6.77 3.89 27.84
N GLN A 13 5.75 3.59 28.67
CA GLN A 13 4.37 3.56 28.22
C GLN A 13 3.92 4.91 27.65
N ARG A 14 4.13 6.02 28.37
CA ARG A 14 3.76 7.36 27.89
C ARG A 14 4.47 7.70 26.57
N ARG A 15 5.75 7.33 26.46
CA ARG A 15 6.54 7.50 25.24
C ARG A 15 5.98 6.67 24.08
N ALA A 16 5.63 5.40 24.33
CA ALA A 16 5.04 4.51 23.32
C ALA A 16 3.72 5.06 22.78
N GLU A 17 2.86 5.61 23.65
CA GLU A 17 1.60 6.24 23.23
C GLU A 17 1.82 7.47 22.34
N ALA A 18 2.82 8.30 22.64
CA ALA A 18 3.19 9.44 21.80
C ALA A 18 3.69 8.98 20.42
N LEU A 19 4.54 7.94 20.37
CA LEU A 19 5.06 7.36 19.12
C LEU A 19 3.95 6.71 18.29
N LEU A 20 2.98 6.08 18.93
CA LEU A 20 1.81 5.50 18.28
C LEU A 20 0.97 6.56 17.56
N ARG A 21 0.77 7.73 18.19
CA ARG A 21 0.08 8.88 17.55
C ARG A 21 0.88 9.43 16.36
N GLN A 22 2.21 9.41 16.45
CA GLN A 22 3.11 9.81 15.36
C GLN A 22 3.27 8.77 14.25
N ARG A 23 2.60 7.59 14.35
CA ARG A 23 2.74 6.45 13.43
C ARG A 23 4.17 5.88 13.33
N LYS A 24 5.02 6.16 14.32
CA LYS A 24 6.35 5.54 14.44
C LYS A 24 6.22 4.20 15.15
N PHE A 25 5.77 3.19 14.40
CA PHE A 25 5.37 1.91 14.98
C PHE A 25 6.55 1.08 15.50
N ASP A 26 7.71 1.13 14.83
CA ASP A 26 8.89 0.36 15.25
C ASP A 26 9.43 0.88 16.60
N ASP A 27 9.62 2.19 16.73
CA ASP A 27 10.02 2.82 18.01
C ASP A 27 8.99 2.56 19.12
N CYS A 28 7.70 2.52 18.79
CA CYS A 28 6.62 2.22 19.74
C CYS A 28 6.73 0.78 20.29
N ILE A 29 7.04 -0.20 19.43
CA ILE A 29 7.26 -1.59 19.83
C ILE A 29 8.46 -1.68 20.77
N GLU A 30 9.55 -0.99 20.46
CA GLU A 30 10.75 -0.98 21.30
C GLU A 30 10.48 -0.37 22.68
N CYS A 31 9.72 0.72 22.77
CA CYS A 31 9.30 1.25 24.07
C CYS A 31 8.46 0.25 24.88
N HIS A 32 7.54 -0.49 24.26
CA HIS A 32 6.78 -1.53 24.95
C HIS A 32 7.64 -2.74 25.35
N ARG A 33 8.66 -3.11 24.56
CA ARG A 33 9.63 -4.14 24.92
C ARG A 33 10.46 -3.74 26.14
N GLN A 34 10.96 -2.51 26.16
CA GLN A 34 11.68 -1.96 27.31
C GLN A 34 10.80 -1.90 28.57
N ALA A 35 9.51 -1.56 28.43
CA ALA A 35 8.57 -1.60 29.54
C ALA A 35 8.36 -3.02 30.10
N VAL A 36 8.32 -4.05 29.23
CA VAL A 36 8.22 -5.46 29.65
C VAL A 36 9.44 -5.89 30.45
N GLU A 37 10.64 -5.55 29.99
CA GLU A 37 11.90 -5.88 30.68
C GLU A 37 11.96 -5.23 32.07
N LEU A 38 11.64 -3.93 32.15
CA LEU A 38 11.59 -3.19 33.42
C LEU A 38 10.53 -3.73 34.39
N LEU A 39 9.39 -4.20 33.88
CA LEU A 39 8.36 -4.85 34.70
C LEU A 39 8.76 -6.25 35.16
N GLU A 40 9.58 -6.95 34.38
CA GLU A 40 10.15 -8.25 34.76
C GLU A 40 11.18 -8.09 35.88
N ASP A 41 12.04 -7.07 35.80
CA ASP A 41 12.93 -6.69 36.90
C ASP A 41 12.14 -6.31 38.16
N ALA A 42 11.05 -5.56 38.01
CA ALA A 42 10.16 -5.23 39.12
C ALA A 42 9.49 -6.47 39.73
N CYS A 43 9.13 -7.47 38.92
CA CYS A 43 8.59 -8.74 39.41
C CYS A 43 9.62 -9.50 40.24
N ASN A 44 10.89 -9.51 39.81
CA ASN A 44 11.97 -10.22 40.51
C ASN A 44 12.32 -9.59 41.86
N LEU A 45 12.11 -8.29 42.02
CA LEU A 45 12.38 -7.56 43.26
C LEU A 45 11.21 -7.60 44.26
N THR A 46 10.01 -7.98 43.82
CA THR A 46 8.78 -7.87 44.62
C THR A 46 8.40 -9.21 45.24
N GLU A 47 8.35 -9.27 46.57
CA GLU A 47 7.97 -10.50 47.30
C GLU A 47 6.44 -10.61 47.56
N ASN A 48 5.72 -9.50 47.46
CA ASN A 48 4.27 -9.47 47.72
C ASN A 48 3.48 -10.09 46.56
N VAL A 49 2.72 -11.14 46.84
CA VAL A 49 1.92 -11.89 45.86
C VAL A 49 0.93 -11.00 45.09
N ARG A 50 0.21 -10.09 45.76
CA ARG A 50 -0.76 -9.19 45.10
C ARG A 50 -0.05 -8.21 44.17
N SER A 51 1.08 -7.67 44.60
CA SER A 51 1.88 -6.76 43.77
C SER A 51 2.46 -7.48 42.55
N LEU A 52 2.92 -8.72 42.73
CA LEU A 52 3.46 -9.57 41.66
C LEU A 52 2.37 -9.89 40.62
N GLU A 53 1.15 -10.20 41.05
CA GLU A 53 0.00 -10.38 40.15
C GLU A 53 -0.30 -9.11 39.32
N SER A 54 -0.30 -7.94 39.98
CA SER A 54 -0.49 -6.65 39.29
C SER A 54 0.60 -6.38 38.25
N LEU A 55 1.87 -6.63 38.58
CA LEU A 55 2.99 -6.45 37.65
C LEU A 55 2.92 -7.41 36.47
N ARG A 56 2.54 -8.68 36.70
CA ARG A 56 2.29 -9.65 35.63
C ARG A 56 1.16 -9.21 34.71
N LEU A 57 0.09 -8.62 35.24
CA LEU A 57 -1.00 -8.09 34.43
C LEU A 57 -0.52 -6.93 33.54
N GLN A 58 0.28 -6.01 34.10
CA GLN A 58 0.88 -4.91 33.34
C GLN A 58 1.85 -5.39 32.26
N LYS A 59 2.67 -6.40 32.55
CA LYS A 59 3.55 -7.04 31.54
C LYS A 59 2.73 -7.63 30.39
N ASN A 60 1.67 -8.36 30.71
CA ASN A 60 0.75 -8.92 29.71
C ASN A 60 0.06 -7.83 28.88
N TYR A 61 -0.30 -6.70 29.49
CA TYR A 61 -0.83 -5.54 28.76
C TYR A 61 0.16 -5.07 27.70
N HIS A 62 1.44 -4.88 28.03
CA HIS A 62 2.43 -4.44 27.05
C HIS A 62 2.70 -5.46 25.94
N LEU A 63 2.69 -6.76 26.24
CA LEU A 63 2.77 -7.80 25.22
C LEU A 63 1.59 -7.71 24.23
N LYS A 64 0.37 -7.54 24.72
CA LYS A 64 -0.82 -7.33 23.88
C LYS A 64 -0.73 -6.04 23.06
N GLN A 65 -0.18 -4.96 23.62
CA GLN A 65 0.04 -3.72 22.89
C GLN A 65 1.02 -3.91 21.72
N ILE A 66 2.12 -4.65 21.92
CA ILE A 66 3.08 -4.97 20.84
C ILE A 66 2.36 -5.68 19.69
N ASP A 67 1.52 -6.67 19.98
CA ASP A 67 0.80 -7.41 18.94
C ASP A 67 -0.22 -6.54 18.20
N MET A 68 -0.95 -5.68 18.92
CA MET A 68 -1.85 -4.70 18.32
C MET A 68 -1.09 -3.73 17.38
N VAL A 69 0.08 -3.25 17.81
CA VAL A 69 0.91 -2.35 16.97
C VAL A 69 1.40 -3.08 15.72
N LYS A 70 1.86 -4.34 15.83
CA LYS A 70 2.25 -5.15 14.66
C LYS A 70 1.09 -5.36 13.68
N LEU A 71 -0.11 -5.62 14.19
CA LEU A 71 -1.31 -5.74 13.36
C LEU A 71 -1.60 -4.42 12.63
N LYS A 72 -1.45 -3.28 13.32
CA LYS A 72 -1.63 -1.95 12.73
C LYS A 72 -0.60 -1.62 11.64
N ILE A 73 0.65 -2.07 11.79
CA ILE A 73 1.67 -2.00 10.74
C ILE A 73 1.21 -2.77 9.51
N ALA A 74 0.79 -4.03 9.70
CA ALA A 74 0.34 -4.89 8.61
C ALA A 74 -0.86 -4.28 7.87
N GLN A 75 -1.86 -3.78 8.62
CA GLN A 75 -3.02 -3.09 8.05
C GLN A 75 -2.61 -1.86 7.23
N THR A 76 -1.73 -1.01 7.78
CA THR A 76 -1.26 0.19 7.07
C THR A 76 -0.53 -0.18 5.77
N LYS A 77 0.25 -1.26 5.77
CA LYS A 77 0.91 -1.77 4.55
C LYS A 77 -0.09 -2.23 3.50
N ILE A 78 -1.13 -2.97 3.90
CA ILE A 78 -2.21 -3.44 3.01
C ILE A 78 -2.95 -2.23 2.42
N ASP A 79 -3.33 -1.26 3.25
CA ASP A 79 -4.07 -0.07 2.81
C ASP A 79 -3.25 0.77 1.82
N ASN A 80 -1.94 0.93 2.08
CA ASN A 80 -1.04 1.64 1.16
C ASN A 80 -0.90 0.88 -0.18
N TYR A 81 -0.75 -0.44 -0.14
CA TYR A 81 -0.71 -1.25 -1.36
C TYR A 81 -2.01 -1.13 -2.16
N ARG A 82 -3.17 -1.20 -1.48
CA ARG A 82 -4.49 -1.05 -2.11
C ARG A 82 -4.66 0.32 -2.76
N LYS A 83 -4.18 1.39 -2.13
CA LYS A 83 -4.17 2.75 -2.69
C LYS A 83 -3.28 2.84 -3.94
N THR A 84 -2.08 2.25 -3.90
CA THR A 84 -1.17 2.24 -5.07
C THR A 84 -1.79 1.49 -6.25
N VAL A 85 -2.41 0.33 -6.01
CA VAL A 85 -3.12 -0.43 -7.05
C VAL A 85 -4.32 0.35 -7.58
N GLN A 86 -5.09 1.04 -6.73
CA GLN A 86 -6.18 1.91 -7.17
C GLN A 86 -5.70 3.10 -8.00
N LEU A 87 -4.57 3.72 -7.64
CA LEU A 87 -3.97 4.80 -8.42
C LEU A 87 -3.49 4.31 -9.78
N GLN A 88 -2.90 3.11 -9.86
CA GLN A 88 -2.57 2.48 -11.14
C GLN A 88 -3.82 2.21 -11.96
N LYS A 89 -4.88 1.64 -11.35
CA LYS A 89 -6.17 1.44 -12.03
C LYS A 89 -6.80 2.74 -12.51
N ARG A 90 -6.74 3.84 -11.73
CA ARG A 90 -7.23 5.16 -12.15
C ARG A 90 -6.36 5.81 -13.22
N LYS A 91 -5.04 5.61 -13.20
CA LYS A 91 -4.16 6.04 -14.30
C LYS A 91 -4.46 5.27 -15.58
N ILE A 92 -4.88 4.00 -15.47
CA ILE A 92 -5.33 3.18 -16.60
C ILE A 92 -6.77 3.54 -17.01
N SER A 93 -7.63 3.97 -16.08
CA SER A 93 -9.05 4.28 -16.33
C SER A 93 -9.36 5.77 -16.47
N LEU A 94 -8.36 6.65 -16.58
CA LEU A 94 -8.62 8.05 -16.90
C LEU A 94 -8.88 8.11 -18.41
N PRO A 95 -10.11 8.44 -18.85
CA PRO A 95 -10.35 8.68 -20.24
C PRO A 95 -9.73 10.05 -20.54
N SER A 96 -8.61 10.05 -21.25
CA SER A 96 -8.32 11.21 -22.08
C SER A 96 -9.51 11.32 -23.02
N SER A 97 -10.27 12.40 -22.85
CA SER A 97 -11.41 12.74 -23.67
C SER A 97 -10.93 12.95 -25.10
N GLU A 98 -10.81 11.89 -25.91
CA GLU A 98 -11.01 11.86 -27.36
C GLU A 98 -11.26 10.40 -27.79
N ALA A 99 -12.45 10.20 -28.37
CA ALA A 99 -12.83 9.22 -29.38
C ALA A 99 -12.55 7.71 -29.15
N ASP A 100 -13.60 6.93 -29.40
CA ASP A 100 -13.57 5.54 -29.84
C ASP A 100 -12.30 5.20 -30.64
N THR A 101 -11.36 4.51 -30.01
CA THR A 101 -10.51 3.50 -30.64
C THR A 101 -9.79 2.76 -29.53
N GLU A 102 -10.11 1.48 -29.40
CA GLU A 102 -9.35 0.50 -28.61
C GLU A 102 -7.98 0.24 -29.29
N GLU A 103 -7.24 1.28 -29.62
CA GLU A 103 -5.83 1.16 -30.00
C GLU A 103 -5.00 1.42 -28.75
N GLY A 104 -4.69 0.34 -28.03
CA GLY A 104 -3.78 0.40 -26.89
C GLY A 104 -2.46 1.09 -27.27
N LEU A 105 -1.77 1.68 -26.29
CA LEU A 105 -0.51 2.42 -26.44
C LEU A 105 0.49 1.80 -27.45
N GLY A 106 0.57 0.47 -27.53
CA GLY A 106 1.37 -0.24 -28.53
C GLY A 106 1.00 0.13 -29.97
N ALA A 107 -0.28 0.18 -30.32
CA ALA A 107 -0.75 0.58 -31.65
C ALA A 107 -0.44 2.04 -31.96
N THR A 108 -0.54 2.94 -30.97
CA THR A 108 -0.09 4.34 -31.12
C THR A 108 1.41 4.41 -31.41
N ILE A 109 2.24 3.65 -30.67
CA ILE A 109 3.69 3.59 -30.88
C ILE A 109 4.01 3.08 -32.29
N TYR A 110 3.36 2.00 -32.74
CA TYR A 110 3.57 1.45 -34.09
C TYR A 110 3.11 2.42 -35.19
N ARG A 111 1.97 3.10 -35.02
CA ARG A 111 1.50 4.13 -35.95
C ARG A 111 2.47 5.32 -36.03
N THR A 112 3.00 5.78 -34.90
CA THR A 112 3.99 6.87 -34.88
C THR A 112 5.28 6.46 -35.59
N ILE A 113 5.76 5.23 -35.38
CA ILE A 113 6.92 4.68 -36.09
C ILE A 113 6.66 4.61 -37.60
N GLU A 114 5.47 4.17 -38.01
CA GLU A 114 5.08 4.05 -39.42
C GLU A 114 5.01 5.40 -40.14
N VAL A 115 4.44 6.43 -39.49
CA VAL A 115 4.42 7.80 -40.02
C VAL A 115 5.82 8.36 -40.14
N HIS A 116 6.68 8.11 -39.15
CA HIS A 116 8.07 8.54 -39.15
C HIS A 116 8.88 7.87 -40.28
N ASP A 117 8.72 6.57 -40.49
CA ASP A 117 9.40 5.84 -41.56
C ASP A 117 8.92 6.26 -42.96
N SER A 118 7.62 6.56 -43.10
CA SER A 118 7.05 7.10 -44.35
C SER A 118 7.66 8.48 -44.69
N LEU A 119 7.90 9.32 -43.68
CA LEU A 119 8.55 10.62 -43.88
C LEU A 119 10.03 10.47 -44.26
N ILE A 120 10.77 9.57 -43.61
CA ILE A 120 12.17 9.29 -43.96
C ILE A 120 12.27 8.74 -45.38
N ASP A 121 11.36 7.87 -45.80
CA ASP A 121 11.34 7.31 -47.14
C ASP A 121 10.97 8.36 -48.19
N TYR A 122 10.03 9.26 -47.87
CA TYR A 122 9.69 10.41 -48.71
C TYR A 122 10.89 11.37 -48.90
N LEU A 123 11.62 11.68 -47.82
CA LEU A 123 12.82 12.52 -47.89
C LEU A 123 13.94 11.84 -48.68
N GLY A 124 14.13 10.53 -48.51
CA GLY A 124 15.11 9.75 -49.28
C GLY A 124 14.81 9.68 -50.78
N LYS A 125 13.53 9.67 -51.17
CA LYS A 125 13.11 9.68 -52.58
C LYS A 125 13.25 11.06 -53.24
N ARG A 126 13.02 12.13 -52.47
CA ARG A 126 13.12 13.51 -52.97
C ARG A 126 14.57 13.99 -53.14
N GLY A 127 15.50 13.49 -52.33
CA GLY A 127 16.93 13.81 -52.46
C GLY A 127 17.65 13.15 -53.65
N GLY A 128 17.01 12.21 -54.35
CA GLY A 128 17.61 11.46 -55.46
C GLY A 128 17.09 11.81 -56.86
N SER A 129 16.07 12.66 -57.01
CA SER A 129 15.34 12.82 -58.28
C SER A 129 15.69 14.06 -59.12
N ASP A 130 16.46 15.02 -58.62
CA ASP A 130 16.69 16.29 -59.33
C ASP A 130 18.18 16.69 -59.38
N ASN A 131 19.06 15.80 -59.87
CA ASN A 131 20.45 16.17 -60.14
C ASN A 131 20.92 15.87 -61.57
N ASP A 132 19.99 15.81 -62.53
CA ASP A 132 20.32 15.55 -63.95
C ASP A 132 19.87 16.65 -64.91
N SER A 133 19.67 17.87 -64.41
CA SER A 133 19.33 19.01 -65.28
C SER A 133 19.91 20.33 -64.77
N VAL A 134 21.24 20.36 -64.60
CA VAL A 134 21.96 21.64 -64.68
C VAL A 134 22.94 21.53 -65.84
N LYS A 135 22.38 21.80 -67.02
CA LYS A 135 23.09 22.08 -68.26
C LYS A 135 24.21 23.07 -67.97
N SER A 136 25.43 22.55 -67.95
CA SER A 136 26.68 23.30 -68.04
C SER A 136 26.60 24.24 -69.24
N TYR A 137 26.31 25.52 -69.00
CA TYR A 137 26.64 26.57 -69.95
C TYR A 137 28.13 26.84 -69.80
N SER A 138 28.93 26.08 -70.54
CA SER A 138 30.31 26.45 -70.85
C SER A 138 30.26 27.69 -71.74
N THR A 139 30.47 28.87 -71.17
CA THR A 139 30.92 30.03 -71.94
C THR A 139 32.44 29.96 -72.00
N SER A 140 32.97 29.54 -73.15
CA SER A 140 34.36 29.75 -73.49
C SER A 140 34.60 31.23 -73.84
N ASP A 141 35.84 31.64 -73.60
CA ASP A 141 36.56 32.72 -74.26
C ASP A 141 36.31 34.15 -73.76
N ASN A 142 37.14 34.56 -72.79
CA ASN A 142 38.05 35.69 -73.00
C ASN A 142 39.25 35.65 -72.02
N GLU A 143 40.44 35.73 -72.60
CA GLU A 143 41.77 35.94 -72.02
C GLU A 143 41.77 37.25 -71.17
N GLU A 144 42.58 37.52 -70.14
CA GLU A 144 43.98 37.19 -69.86
C GLU A 144 44.32 37.66 -68.41
N LYS A 145 45.42 37.13 -67.82
CA LYS A 145 46.35 37.75 -66.83
C LYS A 145 46.23 37.44 -65.31
N LEU A 146 47.13 36.52 -64.84
CA LEU A 146 48.17 36.65 -63.77
C LEU A 146 47.78 37.28 -62.39
N GLU A 147 48.07 36.79 -61.17
CA GLU A 147 49.01 35.83 -60.58
C GLU A 147 48.52 35.34 -59.18
N LYS A 148 48.91 34.11 -58.82
CA LYS A 148 49.30 33.54 -57.50
C LYS A 148 48.87 34.22 -56.19
N GLU A 149 48.21 33.47 -55.30
CA GLU A 149 48.74 33.22 -53.94
C GLU A 149 47.98 32.10 -53.17
N THR A 150 48.77 31.18 -52.63
CA THR A 150 48.56 30.29 -51.48
C THR A 150 47.13 30.16 -50.89
N ALA A 151 46.40 29.12 -51.29
CA ALA A 151 45.27 28.60 -50.50
C ALA A 151 45.68 27.30 -49.81
N GLN A 152 46.16 27.47 -48.58
CA GLN A 152 46.01 26.58 -47.45
C GLN A 152 44.98 25.46 -47.71
N ILE A 153 45.44 24.21 -47.81
CA ILE A 153 44.56 23.01 -47.85
C ILE A 153 43.97 22.88 -46.44
N ILE A 154 42.98 23.72 -46.17
CA ILE A 154 42.07 23.62 -45.04
C ILE A 154 41.28 22.34 -45.30
N GLY A 155 41.33 21.42 -44.34
CA GLY A 155 40.50 20.23 -44.34
C GLY A 155 39.03 20.65 -44.35
N ASN A 156 38.47 20.76 -45.55
CA ASN A 156 37.06 21.00 -45.76
C ASN A 156 36.33 19.77 -45.22
N LYS A 157 35.89 19.85 -43.96
CA LYS A 157 34.78 19.04 -43.47
C LYS A 157 33.60 19.45 -44.34
N HIS A 158 33.39 18.72 -45.44
CA HIS A 158 32.19 18.87 -46.24
C HIS A 158 31.02 18.73 -45.27
N PRO A 159 30.06 19.68 -45.25
CA PRO A 159 28.82 19.46 -44.52
C PRO A 159 28.23 18.14 -45.03
N LYS A 160 27.81 17.28 -44.11
CA LYS A 160 27.28 15.95 -44.45
C LYS A 160 26.20 16.12 -45.52
N ASP A 161 26.30 15.34 -46.58
CA ASP A 161 25.33 15.36 -47.67
C ASP A 161 23.96 14.93 -47.13
N ASP A 162 22.89 15.60 -47.53
CA ASP A 162 21.54 15.34 -47.03
C ASP A 162 21.15 13.87 -47.25
N SER A 163 21.67 13.25 -48.32
CA SER A 163 21.55 11.83 -48.61
C SER A 163 22.18 10.93 -47.52
N GLN A 164 23.38 11.28 -47.05
CA GLN A 164 24.06 10.56 -45.97
C GLN A 164 23.34 10.72 -44.63
N ILE A 165 22.79 11.91 -44.35
CA ILE A 165 22.00 12.16 -43.14
C ILE A 165 20.71 11.32 -43.13
N ILE A 166 20.05 11.21 -44.29
CA ILE A 166 18.84 10.39 -44.44
C ILE A 166 19.16 8.90 -44.25
N GLU A 167 20.30 8.41 -44.74
CA GLU A 167 20.74 7.04 -44.53
C GLU A 167 21.06 6.75 -43.06
N GLU A 168 21.81 7.63 -42.38
CA GLU A 168 22.06 7.54 -40.94
C GLU A 168 20.75 7.53 -40.14
N LEU A 169 19.76 8.35 -40.54
CA LEU A 169 18.45 8.42 -39.91
C LEU A 169 17.62 7.14 -40.14
N LYS A 170 17.72 6.50 -41.32
CA LYS A 170 17.11 5.19 -41.60
C LYS A 170 17.67 4.11 -40.68
N VAL A 171 18.99 4.07 -40.51
CA VAL A 171 19.67 3.10 -39.63
C VAL A 171 19.28 3.32 -38.18
N LEU A 172 19.28 4.57 -37.70
CA LEU A 172 18.89 4.91 -36.33
C LEU A 172 17.40 4.60 -36.05
N SER A 173 16.51 4.88 -37.00
CA SER A 173 15.09 4.51 -36.90
C SER A 173 14.93 2.99 -36.76
N GLY A 174 15.71 2.21 -37.52
CA GLY A 174 15.76 0.74 -37.39
C GLY A 174 16.18 0.26 -36.01
N GLN A 175 17.26 0.81 -35.46
CA GLN A 175 17.74 0.47 -34.12
C GLN A 175 16.72 0.83 -33.03
N LEU A 176 16.03 1.96 -33.18
CA LEU A 176 14.96 2.36 -32.26
C LEU A 176 13.80 1.36 -32.30
N ARG A 177 13.38 0.89 -33.48
CA ARG A 177 12.35 -0.15 -33.61
C ARG A 177 12.73 -1.44 -32.91
N ASP A 178 13.97 -1.91 -33.12
CA ASP A 178 14.46 -3.14 -32.49
C ASP A 178 14.49 -3.01 -30.97
N SER A 179 14.92 -1.85 -30.46
CA SER A 179 14.90 -1.55 -29.03
C SER A 179 13.48 -1.51 -28.46
N VAL A 180 12.55 -0.82 -29.12
CA VAL A 180 11.13 -0.76 -28.74
C VAL A 180 10.52 -2.16 -28.72
N LYS A 181 10.80 -2.98 -29.74
CA LYS A 181 10.33 -4.37 -29.81
C LYS A 181 10.88 -5.22 -28.67
N CYS A 182 12.17 -5.11 -28.36
CA CYS A 182 12.78 -5.80 -27.22
C CYS A 182 12.15 -5.37 -25.89
N LEU A 183 11.88 -4.07 -25.70
CA LEU A 183 11.23 -3.56 -24.49
C LEU A 183 9.79 -4.06 -24.36
N LEU A 184 9.03 -4.14 -25.45
CA LEU A 184 7.69 -4.71 -25.45
C LEU A 184 7.71 -6.19 -25.07
N LEU A 185 8.62 -6.98 -25.64
CA LEU A 185 8.79 -8.39 -25.28
C LEU A 185 9.18 -8.57 -23.81
N GLN A 186 10.10 -7.74 -23.30
CA GLN A 186 10.48 -7.76 -21.88
C GLN A 186 9.31 -7.40 -20.96
N LEU A 187 8.49 -6.42 -21.36
CA LEU A 187 7.31 -5.99 -20.62
C LEU A 187 6.28 -7.14 -20.56
N ASP A 188 6.05 -7.83 -21.68
CA ASP A 188 5.17 -9.01 -21.74
C ASP A 188 5.67 -10.15 -20.85
N ASP A 189 6.97 -10.44 -20.87
CA ASP A 189 7.56 -11.48 -20.03
C ASP A 189 7.46 -11.13 -18.54
N ARG A 190 7.71 -9.87 -18.17
CA ARG A 190 7.52 -9.37 -16.80
C ARG A 190 6.04 -9.44 -16.37
N ASN A 191 5.11 -9.11 -17.26
CA ASN A 191 3.67 -9.24 -16.97
C ASN A 191 3.27 -10.70 -16.75
N ARG A 192 3.77 -11.63 -17.57
CA ARG A 192 3.55 -13.09 -17.37
C ARG A 192 4.14 -13.57 -16.05
N GLU A 193 5.33 -13.09 -15.68
CA GLU A 193 5.96 -13.41 -14.40
C GLU A 193 5.14 -12.88 -13.22
N ILE A 194 4.65 -11.64 -13.30
CA ILE A 194 3.74 -11.05 -12.31
C ILE A 194 2.48 -11.90 -12.15
N GLU A 195 1.85 -12.33 -13.25
CA GLU A 195 0.65 -13.17 -13.19
C GLU A 195 0.96 -14.55 -12.56
N LYS A 196 2.10 -15.16 -12.89
CA LYS A 196 2.55 -16.42 -12.24
C LYS A 196 2.77 -16.23 -10.75
N LEU A 197 3.43 -15.16 -10.33
CA LEU A 197 3.68 -14.86 -8.91
C LEU A 197 2.37 -14.57 -8.17
N ARG A 198 1.45 -13.82 -8.78
CA ARG A 198 0.11 -13.57 -8.21
C ARG A 198 -0.69 -14.86 -8.05
N ALA A 199 -0.65 -15.75 -9.03
CA ALA A 199 -1.30 -17.06 -8.94
C ALA A 199 -0.68 -17.90 -7.82
N THR A 200 0.65 -17.92 -7.72
CA THR A 200 1.37 -18.64 -6.67
C THR A 200 1.03 -18.11 -5.28
N ILE A 201 1.02 -16.79 -5.09
CA ILE A 201 0.60 -16.15 -3.83
C ILE A 201 -0.83 -16.56 -3.47
N ARG A 202 -1.75 -16.53 -4.44
CA ARG A 202 -3.16 -16.92 -4.21
C ARG A 202 -3.29 -18.36 -3.72
N VAL A 203 -2.52 -19.29 -4.30
CA VAL A 203 -2.49 -20.70 -3.87
C VAL A 203 -1.93 -20.82 -2.45
N LEU A 204 -0.77 -20.21 -2.19
CA LEU A 204 -0.11 -20.28 -0.88
C LEU A 204 -0.95 -19.61 0.24
N GLU A 205 -1.62 -18.50 -0.04
CA GLU A 205 -2.55 -17.87 0.89
C GLU A 205 -3.75 -18.78 1.18
N GLY A 206 -4.31 -19.43 0.15
CA GLY A 206 -5.38 -20.42 0.30
C GLY A 206 -4.95 -21.63 1.14
N GLU A 207 -3.76 -22.18 0.89
CA GLU A 207 -3.19 -23.29 1.67
C GLU A 207 -2.92 -22.89 3.12
N LYS A 208 -2.37 -21.69 3.36
CA LYS A 208 -2.15 -21.15 4.71
C LYS A 208 -3.47 -20.98 5.47
N GLN A 209 -4.54 -20.58 4.79
CA GLN A 209 -5.87 -20.46 5.38
C GLN A 209 -6.48 -21.82 5.69
N LYS A 210 -6.36 -22.80 4.79
CA LYS A 210 -6.76 -24.20 5.03
C LYS A 210 -5.98 -24.83 6.19
N ALA A 211 -4.67 -24.60 6.28
CA ALA A 211 -3.84 -25.09 7.38
C ALA A 211 -4.21 -24.46 8.73
N ARG A 212 -4.60 -23.17 8.74
CA ARG A 212 -5.17 -22.52 9.93
C ARG A 212 -6.52 -23.12 10.32
N GLN A 213 -7.42 -23.34 9.36
CA GLN A 213 -8.72 -23.97 9.61
C GLN A 213 -8.57 -25.43 10.10
N ALA A 214 -7.65 -26.20 9.53
CA ALA A 214 -7.36 -27.56 9.97
C ALA A 214 -6.82 -27.61 11.41
N LYS A 215 -5.94 -26.67 11.80
CA LYS A 215 -5.47 -26.54 13.18
C LYS A 215 -6.61 -26.20 14.15
N ASN A 216 -7.52 -25.31 13.75
CA ASN A 216 -8.69 -24.95 14.56
C ASN A 216 -9.65 -26.14 14.71
N ASN A 217 -9.87 -26.92 13.65
CA ASN A 217 -10.75 -28.11 13.69
C ASN A 217 -10.15 -29.31 14.43
N SER A 218 -8.82 -29.35 14.62
CA SER A 218 -8.14 -30.36 15.43
C SER A 218 -8.11 -30.03 16.93
N SER A 219 -8.49 -28.81 17.33
CA SER A 219 -8.55 -28.42 18.72
C SER A 219 -9.93 -28.77 19.30
N LEU A 220 -9.99 -29.92 19.98
CA LEU A 220 -11.08 -30.36 20.87
C LEU A 220 -12.49 -30.43 20.26
N LYS A 221 -12.79 -31.57 19.63
CA LYS A 221 -14.13 -32.16 19.80
C LYS A 221 -14.14 -32.90 21.14
N VAL A 222 -14.49 -32.18 22.21
CA VAL A 222 -14.92 -32.83 23.45
C VAL A 222 -16.24 -33.52 23.12
N VAL A 223 -16.16 -34.84 22.92
CA VAL A 223 -17.35 -35.68 22.87
C VAL A 223 -17.86 -35.69 24.31
N THR A 224 -18.90 -34.93 24.61
CA THR A 224 -19.59 -35.03 25.89
C THR A 224 -20.46 -36.27 25.84
N ASP A 225 -19.91 -37.42 26.21
CA ASP A 225 -20.70 -38.58 26.61
C ASP A 225 -21.18 -38.37 28.04
N SER A 226 -22.17 -37.51 28.21
CA SER A 226 -22.87 -37.40 29.49
C SER A 226 -24.35 -37.27 29.24
N SER A 227 -24.96 -38.44 29.19
CA SER A 227 -26.34 -38.69 29.58
C SER A 227 -26.65 -38.02 30.92
N GLY A 228 -27.64 -37.12 30.90
CA GLY A 228 -28.46 -36.79 32.08
C GLY A 228 -27.89 -35.75 33.03
N GLY A 229 -28.61 -34.64 33.19
CA GLY A 229 -28.42 -33.74 34.32
C GLY A 229 -28.74 -32.30 33.98
N THR A 230 -29.85 -31.82 34.53
CA THR A 230 -30.43 -30.50 34.31
C THR A 230 -29.51 -29.40 34.85
N SER A 231 -29.26 -28.35 34.05
CA SER A 231 -28.76 -27.05 34.55
C SER A 231 -29.34 -25.93 33.70
N PRO A 232 -29.94 -24.87 34.29
CA PRO A 232 -30.73 -23.87 33.57
C PRO A 232 -29.91 -22.71 32.99
N TYR A 233 -28.58 -22.84 32.87
CA TYR A 233 -27.75 -21.81 32.26
C TYR A 233 -27.53 -22.10 30.78
N ILE A 234 -28.33 -21.45 29.94
CA ILE A 234 -28.13 -21.37 28.50
C ILE A 234 -26.83 -20.61 28.25
N PHE A 235 -25.73 -21.32 28.05
CA PHE A 235 -24.58 -20.75 27.37
C PHE A 235 -24.96 -20.54 25.90
N SER A 236 -25.30 -19.29 25.55
CA SER A 236 -25.43 -18.89 24.15
C SER A 236 -24.06 -18.97 23.46
N PRO A 237 -23.89 -19.76 22.39
CA PRO A 237 -22.66 -19.79 21.62
C PRO A 237 -22.65 -18.58 20.67
N CYS A 238 -22.41 -17.38 21.19
CA CYS A 238 -22.19 -16.20 20.36
C CYS A 238 -20.73 -16.11 19.96
N SER A 239 -20.25 -16.92 19.00
CA SER A 239 -18.98 -16.64 18.30
C SER A 239 -18.75 -17.37 16.98
N GLU A 240 -19.76 -17.90 16.30
CA GLU A 240 -19.59 -18.40 14.94
C GLU A 240 -20.77 -17.98 14.06
N LEU A 241 -20.53 -16.97 13.21
CA LEU A 241 -21.05 -16.76 11.85
C LEU A 241 -20.95 -15.26 11.48
N SER A 242 -19.81 -14.85 10.95
CA SER A 242 -19.77 -13.75 9.98
C SER A 242 -19.14 -14.26 8.69
N PRO A 243 -19.94 -14.67 7.70
CA PRO A 243 -19.53 -14.59 6.31
C PRO A 243 -19.70 -13.14 5.83
N ASP A 244 -18.66 -12.64 5.17
CA ASP A 244 -18.66 -11.33 4.50
C ASP A 244 -19.79 -11.21 3.48
N VAL A 245 -20.29 -9.98 3.41
CA VAL A 245 -21.51 -9.47 2.80
C VAL A 245 -21.51 -9.55 1.26
N VAL A 246 -22.66 -9.92 0.69
CA VAL A 246 -23.08 -9.46 -0.65
C VAL A 246 -24.50 -8.90 -0.58
N ASN A 247 -24.56 -7.58 -0.68
CA ASN A 247 -25.63 -6.70 -1.17
C ASN A 247 -27.07 -6.72 -0.63
N ASP A 248 -27.52 -5.47 -0.49
CA ASP A 248 -28.87 -4.91 -0.61
C ASP A 248 -29.87 -5.04 0.56
N SER A 249 -30.10 -3.87 1.19
CA SER A 249 -31.34 -3.47 1.85
C SER A 249 -31.90 -4.42 2.92
N ARG A 250 -31.34 -4.36 4.13
CA ARG A 250 -32.10 -4.69 5.34
C ARG A 250 -31.93 -3.58 6.37
N SER A 251 -32.97 -2.75 6.49
CA SER A 251 -33.21 -1.95 7.68
C SER A 251 -33.19 -2.88 8.89
N LEU A 252 -32.43 -2.51 9.92
CA LEU A 252 -32.49 -3.18 11.22
C LEU A 252 -33.96 -3.22 11.67
N PRO A 253 -34.44 -4.34 12.26
CA PRO A 253 -35.78 -4.36 12.84
C PRO A 253 -35.89 -3.21 13.85
N PRO A 254 -36.97 -2.40 13.83
CA PRO A 254 -37.14 -1.31 14.78
C PRO A 254 -37.13 -1.91 16.19
N LEU A 255 -36.15 -1.50 16.99
CA LEU A 255 -36.03 -1.93 18.37
C LEU A 255 -37.28 -1.46 19.13
N ALA A 256 -37.83 -2.34 19.97
CA ALA A 256 -38.91 -1.95 20.87
C ALA A 256 -38.46 -0.74 21.71
N PRO A 257 -39.33 0.27 21.92
CA PRO A 257 -38.98 1.42 22.75
C PRO A 257 -38.59 0.92 24.14
N LEU A 258 -37.39 1.29 24.59
CA LEU A 258 -36.93 0.97 25.93
C LEU A 258 -37.74 1.79 26.93
N GLU A 259 -38.66 1.13 27.63
CA GLU A 259 -39.28 1.71 28.82
C GLU A 259 -38.23 1.75 29.94
N MET A 260 -37.86 2.96 30.34
CA MET A 260 -37.04 3.13 31.54
C MET A 260 -37.85 2.73 32.78
N PRO A 261 -37.27 1.96 33.72
CA PRO A 261 -37.89 1.72 35.00
C PRO A 261 -38.19 3.04 35.69
N ASN A 262 -39.40 3.19 36.24
CA ASN A 262 -39.76 4.38 36.99
C ASN A 262 -39.08 4.32 38.37
N PHE A 263 -37.95 5.00 38.50
CA PHE A 263 -37.19 5.05 39.75
C PHE A 263 -37.83 6.06 40.71
N ASP A 264 -38.45 5.57 41.78
CA ASP A 264 -39.00 6.43 42.84
C ASP A 264 -37.91 6.86 43.83
N PHE A 265 -37.24 7.96 43.50
CA PHE A 265 -36.20 8.57 44.33
C PHE A 265 -36.76 9.24 45.60
N LEU A 266 -38.08 9.38 45.76
CA LEU A 266 -38.69 9.98 46.96
C LEU A 266 -38.61 9.05 48.18
N SER A 267 -38.46 7.74 47.95
CA SER A 267 -38.27 6.74 49.01
C SER A 267 -36.96 6.93 49.79
N PHE A 268 -35.92 7.48 49.16
CA PHE A 268 -34.61 7.75 49.79
C PHE A 268 -34.56 9.03 50.62
N ILE A 269 -35.46 9.99 50.35
CA ILE A 269 -35.47 11.27 51.05
C ILE A 269 -36.25 11.18 52.37
N LYS A 270 -37.25 10.28 52.45
CA LYS A 270 -38.10 10.15 53.64
C LYS A 270 -37.41 9.45 54.83
N SER A 271 -36.36 8.66 54.60
CA SER A 271 -35.65 7.95 55.68
C SER A 271 -34.62 8.81 56.42
N ASN A 272 -34.20 9.95 55.88
CA ASN A 272 -33.20 10.81 56.51
C ASN A 272 -33.78 11.97 57.34
N SER A 273 -35.10 12.17 57.35
CA SER A 273 -35.71 13.34 57.99
C SER A 273 -36.43 13.07 59.31
N THR A 274 -36.36 11.84 59.85
CA THR A 274 -37.04 11.46 61.11
C THR A 274 -36.12 11.26 62.32
N ASN A 275 -34.82 11.57 62.24
CA ASN A 275 -33.89 11.31 63.36
C ASN A 275 -33.34 12.53 64.12
N ASN A 276 -33.81 13.75 63.85
CA ASN A 276 -33.43 14.91 64.65
C ASN A 276 -34.69 15.64 65.10
N ASN A 277 -35.20 15.28 66.28
CA ASN A 277 -35.91 16.15 67.24
C ASN A 277 -36.37 15.30 68.41
N ASN A 278 -35.53 15.16 69.45
CA ASN A 278 -35.94 14.96 70.84
C ASN A 278 -34.70 14.82 71.75
N THR A 279 -34.18 15.95 72.25
CA THR A 279 -33.62 16.07 73.62
C THR A 279 -33.20 17.52 73.89
N GLU A 280 -34.14 18.35 74.32
CA GLU A 280 -33.87 19.51 75.20
C GLU A 280 -35.09 19.70 76.12
N ASN A 281 -34.96 19.24 77.38
CA ASN A 281 -35.53 19.83 78.60
C ASN A 281 -35.52 18.82 79.76
N SER A 282 -34.57 18.95 80.69
CA SER A 282 -34.74 18.80 82.15
C SER A 282 -33.39 18.83 82.86
N GLN A 283 -32.98 20.01 83.36
CA GLN A 283 -32.61 20.28 84.76
C GLN A 283 -32.23 21.75 84.91
#